data_AF-A0A355INL3-F1
#
_entry.id   AF-A0A355INL3-F1
#
_cell.length_a   1.000
_cell.length_b   1.000
_cell.length_c   1.000
_cell.angle_alpha   90.00
_cell.angle_beta   90.00
_cell.angle_gamma   90.00
#
_symmetry.space_group_name_H-M   'P 1'
#
loop_
_entity.id
_entity.type
_entity.pdbx_description
1 polymer ?
#
loop_
_entity_poly.entity_id
_entity_poly.type
_entity_poly.pdbx_seq_one_letter_code
_entity_poly.pdbx_strand_id
1 'polypeptide(L)'
;AYKAGYKNICEIGKERIRRAGKKIEEEIKAMSQSDGLFQEEVKTIDTGFRVLKVDSTNMKDVYYGAGEYNQQMLLDMESNIKDDRTDLDLLFGVMVDWGVPLSLPHITEKMDGKNVHFVNETDLVACFDDSIPESVVRNIAQRKPLRVVFRDSSFGSSPEKINVSEIFKTLSPDTTIKVI
;
A
#
# COMPACT_ATOMS: atom_id res chain seq x y z
N ALA A 1 -3.33 16.49 29.15
CA ALA A 1 -3.03 15.61 28.01
C ALA A 1 -1.84 14.68 28.28
N TYR A 2 -0.63 15.21 28.50
CA TYR A 2 0.57 14.38 28.71
C TYR A 2 0.46 13.38 29.89
N LYS A 3 -0.08 13.81 31.04
CA LYS A 3 -0.37 12.93 32.20
C LYS A 3 -1.37 11.80 31.91
N ALA A 4 -2.17 11.92 30.85
CA ALA A 4 -3.13 10.90 30.41
C ALA A 4 -2.56 10.00 29.30
N GLY A 5 -1.25 10.07 29.02
CA GLY A 5 -0.55 9.22 28.05
C GLY A 5 -0.44 9.78 26.63
N TYR A 6 -1.03 10.95 26.34
CA TYR A 6 -0.96 11.54 24.99
C TYR A 6 0.39 12.21 24.75
N LYS A 7 1.19 11.65 23.83
CA LYS A 7 2.53 12.14 23.48
C LYS A 7 2.52 13.39 22.60
N ASN A 8 1.53 13.53 21.71
CA ASN A 8 1.39 14.67 20.82
C ASN A 8 -0.10 15.02 20.57
N ILE A 9 -0.36 16.14 19.90
CA ILE A 9 -1.71 16.63 19.60
C ILE A 9 -2.46 15.65 18.69
N CYS A 10 -1.77 15.00 17.75
CA CYS A 10 -2.37 14.01 16.85
C CYS A 10 -2.94 12.81 17.62
N GLU A 11 -2.29 12.34 18.70
CA GLU A 11 -2.83 11.28 19.55
C GLU A 11 -4.18 11.66 20.18
N ILE A 12 -4.32 12.92 20.61
CA ILE A 12 -5.59 13.44 21.15
C ILE A 12 -6.65 13.49 20.05
N GLY A 13 -6.26 13.96 18.85
CA GLY A 13 -7.15 14.02 17.69
C GLY A 13 -7.69 12.65 17.30
N LYS A 14 -6.81 11.64 17.20
CA LYS A 14 -7.18 10.24 16.91
C LYS A 14 -8.16 9.71 17.94
N GLU A 15 -7.88 9.92 19.22
CA GLU A 15 -8.76 9.45 20.29
C GLU A 15 -10.11 10.16 20.30
N ARG A 16 -10.15 11.46 19.99
CA ARG A 16 -11.39 12.22 19.84
C ARG A 16 -12.27 11.63 18.74
N ILE A 17 -11.68 11.30 17.58
CA ILE A 17 -12.40 10.69 16.45
C ILE A 17 -12.94 9.30 16.84
N ARG A 18 -12.13 8.45 17.48
CA ARG A 18 -12.58 7.13 17.96
C ARG A 18 -13.77 7.22 18.92
N ARG A 19 -13.71 8.13 19.88
CA ARG A 19 -14.80 8.33 20.85
C ARG A 19 -16.08 8.85 20.20
N ALA A 20 -15.94 9.74 19.22
CA ALA A 20 -17.08 10.23 18.45
C ALA A 20 -17.74 9.10 17.64
N GLY A 21 -16.94 8.29 16.93
CA GLY A 21 -17.42 7.13 16.20
C GLY A 21 -18.16 6.14 17.10
N LYS A 22 -17.56 5.79 18.25
CA LYS A 22 -18.19 4.89 19.23
C LYS A 22 -19.54 5.42 19.74
N LYS A 23 -19.65 6.72 20.04
CA LYS A 23 -20.91 7.32 20.46
C LYS A 23 -21.99 7.24 19.37
N ILE A 24 -21.63 7.53 18.12
CA ILE A 24 -22.55 7.43 16.99
C ILE A 24 -23.06 5.99 16.83
N GLU A 25 -22.19 4.99 16.97
CA GLU A 25 -22.60 3.58 16.94
C GLU A 25 -23.53 3.20 18.09
N GLU A 26 -23.26 3.68 19.31
CA GLU A 26 -24.10 3.44 20.49
C GLU A 26 -25.49 4.09 20.34
N GLU A 27 -25.55 5.32 19.84
CA GLU A 27 -26.80 6.06 19.57
C GLU A 27 -27.65 5.36 18.52
N ILE A 28 -27.04 4.91 17.42
CA ILE A 28 -27.75 4.17 16.36
C ILE A 28 -28.30 2.85 16.90
N LYS A 29 -27.50 2.08 17.64
CA LYS A 29 -27.94 0.82 18.26
C LYS A 29 -29.11 1.04 19.22
N ALA A 30 -29.09 2.12 20.01
CA ALA A 30 -30.17 2.45 20.93
C ALA A 30 -31.46 2.82 20.18
N MET A 31 -31.38 3.56 19.06
CA MET A 31 -32.52 3.89 18.21
C MET A 31 -33.13 2.65 17.52
N SER A 32 -32.31 1.63 17.23
CA SER A 32 -32.79 0.39 16.61
C SER A 32 -33.45 -0.60 17.58
N GLN A 33 -33.30 -0.38 18.89
CA GLN A 33 -33.92 -1.21 19.94
C GLN A 33 -35.30 -0.70 20.38
N SER A 34 -35.76 0.45 19.89
CA SER A 34 -37.13 0.91 20.16
C SER A 34 -38.13 0.22 19.23
N ASP A 35 -39.02 -0.60 19.82
CA ASP A 35 -40.08 -1.41 19.20
C ASP A 35 -40.97 -0.67 18.19
N GLY A 36 -40.54 -0.61 16.93
CA GLY A 36 -41.34 -0.20 15.78
C GLY A 36 -41.54 -1.37 14.82
N LEU A 37 -42.78 -1.61 14.39
CA LEU A 37 -43.24 -2.72 13.51
C LEU A 37 -42.57 -2.77 12.12
N PHE A 38 -41.60 -1.89 11.85
CA PHE A 38 -40.82 -1.80 10.63
C PHE A 38 -39.34 -1.73 11.05
N GLN A 39 -38.70 -2.90 11.21
CA GLN A 39 -37.24 -2.96 11.37
C GLN A 39 -36.61 -2.62 10.02
N GLU A 40 -36.32 -1.33 9.79
CA GLU A 40 -35.33 -0.98 8.77
C GLU A 40 -33.99 -1.58 9.22
N GLU A 41 -33.34 -2.31 8.31
CA GLU A 41 -31.99 -2.83 8.55
C GLU A 41 -31.10 -1.69 9.03
N VAL A 42 -30.57 -1.83 10.24
CA VAL A 42 -29.66 -0.88 10.83
C VAL A 42 -28.42 -0.83 9.97
N LYS A 43 -28.30 0.18 9.10
CA LYS A 43 -27.10 0.37 8.30
C LYS A 43 -25.92 0.53 9.24
N THR A 44 -25.02 -0.45 9.23
CA THR A 44 -23.73 -0.35 9.89
C THR A 44 -22.95 0.79 9.26
N ILE A 45 -22.71 1.85 10.02
CA ILE A 45 -21.89 2.98 9.58
C ILE A 45 -20.43 2.63 9.79
N ASP A 46 -19.60 2.87 8.78
CA ASP A 46 -18.14 2.77 8.94
C ASP A 46 -17.63 3.98 9.73
N THR A 47 -17.24 3.75 10.98
CA THR A 47 -16.60 4.74 11.85
C THR A 47 -15.07 4.62 11.86
N GLY A 48 -14.54 3.67 11.07
CA GLY A 48 -13.13 3.45 10.88
C GLY A 48 -12.46 4.65 10.21
N PHE A 49 -11.18 4.83 10.52
CA PHE A 49 -10.36 5.83 9.84
C PHE A 49 -8.92 5.36 9.72
N ARG A 50 -8.28 5.76 8.63
CA ARG A 50 -6.86 5.53 8.38
C ARG A 50 -6.04 6.70 8.92
N VAL A 51 -4.91 6.39 9.54
CA VAL A 51 -3.95 7.39 10.02
C VAL A 51 -2.69 7.24 9.20
N LEU A 52 -2.26 8.33 8.58
CA LEU A 52 -1.00 8.39 7.84
C LEU A 52 -0.12 9.47 8.48
N LYS A 53 1.19 9.29 8.37
CA LYS A 53 2.20 10.26 8.79
C LYS A 53 3.04 10.66 7.58
N VAL A 54 3.53 11.89 7.57
CA VAL A 54 4.57 12.30 6.64
C VAL A 54 5.91 11.83 7.19
N ASP A 55 6.73 11.25 6.32
CA ASP A 55 8.08 10.79 6.63
C ASP A 55 9.02 11.28 5.53
N SER A 56 10.33 11.04 5.66
CA SER A 56 11.31 11.28 4.61
C SER A 56 11.06 10.36 3.40
N THR A 57 11.69 10.67 2.26
CA THR A 57 11.59 9.84 1.03
C THR A 57 11.81 8.35 1.29
N ASN A 58 11.13 7.50 0.50
CA ASN A 58 11.33 6.05 0.50
C ASN A 58 12.66 5.64 -0.14
N MET A 59 13.25 6.51 -0.97
CA MET A 59 14.44 6.21 -1.75
C MET A 59 15.72 6.60 -1.01
N LYS A 60 16.80 5.87 -1.23
CA LYS A 60 18.15 6.24 -0.80
C LYS A 60 18.65 7.40 -1.66
N ASP A 61 19.44 8.29 -1.06
CA ASP A 61 20.09 9.36 -1.80
C ASP A 61 21.24 8.76 -2.62
N VAL A 62 21.10 8.78 -3.95
CA VAL A 62 22.07 8.20 -4.90
C VAL A 62 22.91 9.24 -5.65
N TYR A 63 22.77 10.53 -5.30
CA TYR A 63 23.52 11.62 -5.91
C TYR A 63 24.90 11.77 -5.28
N TYR A 64 25.87 10.97 -5.74
CA TYR A 64 27.28 11.13 -5.36
C TYR A 64 28.11 11.54 -6.59
N GLY A 65 29.06 12.45 -6.38
CA GLY A 65 30.04 12.78 -7.41
C GLY A 65 30.96 11.59 -7.71
N ALA A 66 31.50 11.50 -8.92
CA ALA A 66 32.38 10.40 -9.34
C ALA A 66 33.60 10.16 -8.40
N GLY A 67 34.04 11.18 -7.65
CA GLY A 67 35.12 11.10 -6.66
C GLY A 67 34.68 10.79 -5.22
N GLU A 68 33.39 10.68 -4.96
CA GLU A 68 32.82 10.42 -3.61
C GLU A 68 32.49 8.94 -3.39
N TYR A 69 32.53 8.13 -4.45
CA TYR A 69 32.31 6.69 -4.37
C TYR A 69 33.48 5.99 -3.67
N ASN A 70 33.15 5.19 -2.65
CA ASN A 70 34.09 4.24 -2.06
C ASN A 70 33.59 2.79 -2.30
N GLN A 71 34.48 1.81 -2.15
CA GLN A 71 34.14 0.41 -2.45
C GLN A 71 33.08 -0.18 -1.49
N GLN A 72 32.90 0.40 -0.30
CA GLN A 72 31.87 -0.01 0.65
C GLN A 72 30.48 0.45 0.20
N MET A 73 30.37 1.64 -0.41
CA MET A 73 29.13 2.21 -0.94
C MET A 73 28.56 1.40 -2.10
N LEU A 74 29.38 0.63 -2.82
CA LEU A 74 28.90 -0.25 -3.89
C LEU A 74 27.96 -1.34 -3.37
N LEU A 75 28.14 -1.79 -2.12
CA LEU A 75 27.25 -2.76 -1.48
C LEU A 75 25.90 -2.12 -1.13
N ASP A 76 25.91 -0.84 -0.75
CA ASP A 76 24.70 -0.10 -0.38
C ASP A 76 23.86 0.35 -1.59
N MET A 77 24.38 0.17 -2.81
CA MET A 77 23.74 0.49 -4.09
C MET A 77 22.90 -0.64 -4.69
N GLU A 78 22.88 -1.82 -4.06
CA GLU A 78 22.08 -2.96 -4.53
C GLU A 78 20.57 -2.66 -4.49
N SER A 79 20.13 -1.87 -3.50
CA SER A 79 18.76 -1.40 -3.36
C SER A 79 18.72 0.12 -3.34
N ASN A 80 17.82 0.69 -4.12
CA ASN A 80 17.52 2.13 -4.13
C ASN A 80 16.47 2.53 -3.07
N ILE A 81 15.92 1.57 -2.33
CA ILE A 81 14.91 1.78 -1.29
C ILE A 81 15.58 1.72 0.09
N LYS A 82 15.19 2.62 1.01
CA LYS A 82 15.68 2.60 2.40
C LYS A 82 15.23 1.32 3.13
N ASP A 83 16.13 0.73 3.90
CA ASP A 83 15.95 -0.60 4.49
C ASP A 83 14.89 -0.61 5.63
N ASP A 84 14.53 0.56 6.16
CA ASP A 84 13.50 0.73 7.19
C ASP A 84 12.07 0.91 6.62
N ARG A 85 11.92 0.81 5.28
CA ARG A 85 10.63 0.99 4.60
C ARG A 85 9.88 -0.33 4.44
N THR A 86 8.61 -0.29 4.82
CA THR A 86 7.69 -1.42 4.64
C THR A 86 7.04 -1.39 3.27
N ASP A 87 6.47 -2.53 2.87
CA ASP A 87 5.69 -2.63 1.63
C ASP A 87 4.51 -1.64 1.58
N LEU A 88 3.91 -1.36 2.73
CA LEU A 88 2.85 -0.35 2.84
C LEU A 88 3.39 1.06 2.65
N ASP A 89 4.57 1.39 3.17
CA ASP A 89 5.18 2.72 2.96
C ASP A 89 5.44 2.98 1.47
N LEU A 90 5.84 1.94 0.73
CA LEU A 90 6.00 2.01 -0.72
C LEU A 90 4.66 2.12 -1.43
N LEU A 91 3.68 1.29 -1.06
CA LEU A 91 2.34 1.33 -1.66
C LEU A 91 1.71 2.72 -1.54
N PHE A 92 1.69 3.27 -0.33
CA PHE A 92 1.11 4.58 -0.07
C PHE A 92 1.91 5.70 -0.74
N GLY A 93 3.24 5.57 -0.83
CA GLY A 93 4.06 6.49 -1.62
C GLY A 93 3.65 6.50 -3.10
N VAL A 94 3.50 5.32 -3.70
CA VAL A 94 3.05 5.15 -5.10
C VAL A 94 1.64 5.69 -5.29
N MET A 95 0.72 5.45 -4.36
CA MET A 95 -0.64 5.99 -4.44
C MET A 95 -0.62 7.52 -4.50
N VAL A 96 0.24 8.16 -3.70
CA VAL A 96 0.43 9.63 -3.73
C VAL A 96 1.02 10.08 -5.06
N ASP A 97 2.10 9.45 -5.53
CA ASP A 97 2.75 9.77 -6.81
C ASP A 97 1.78 9.72 -8.00
N TRP A 98 0.84 8.78 -7.95
CA TRP A 98 -0.12 8.52 -9.01
C TRP A 98 -1.49 9.17 -8.81
N GLY A 99 -1.64 10.00 -7.77
CA GLY A 99 -2.89 10.67 -7.45
C GLY A 99 -4.05 9.71 -7.15
N VAL A 100 -3.74 8.50 -6.69
CA VAL A 100 -4.74 7.49 -6.30
C VAL A 100 -5.28 7.84 -4.92
N PRO A 101 -6.60 7.97 -4.73
CA PRO A 101 -7.18 8.33 -3.43
C PRO A 101 -6.80 7.35 -2.30
N LEU A 102 -6.30 7.90 -1.20
CA LEU A 102 -5.85 7.12 -0.04
C LEU A 102 -6.99 6.54 0.79
N SER A 103 -8.24 6.81 0.43
CA SER A 103 -9.44 6.22 1.03
C SER A 103 -9.84 4.90 0.38
N LEU A 104 -9.24 4.55 -0.77
CA LEU A 104 -9.62 3.34 -1.50
C LEU A 104 -9.35 2.07 -0.68
N PRO A 105 -10.20 1.05 -0.85
CA PRO A 105 -10.02 -0.23 -0.18
C PRO A 105 -8.73 -0.87 -0.66
N HIS A 106 -8.06 -1.54 0.27
CA HIS A 106 -6.79 -2.22 0.05
C HIS A 106 -6.88 -3.60 0.69
N ILE A 107 -6.43 -4.62 -0.05
CA ILE A 107 -6.26 -5.98 0.45
C ILE A 107 -4.86 -6.46 0.12
N THR A 108 -4.34 -7.39 0.92
CA THR A 108 -3.08 -8.08 0.65
C THR A 108 -3.36 -9.57 0.55
N GLU A 109 -2.99 -10.15 -0.58
CA GLU A 109 -3.09 -11.58 -0.83
C GLU A 109 -1.68 -12.19 -0.87
N LYS A 110 -1.56 -13.45 -0.42
CA LYS A 110 -0.32 -14.21 -0.59
C LYS A 110 -0.42 -15.11 -1.82
N MET A 111 0.51 -14.93 -2.76
CA MET A 111 0.64 -15.73 -3.98
C MET A 111 2.04 -16.32 -4.04
N ASP A 112 2.16 -17.65 -4.02
CA ASP A 112 3.45 -18.38 -3.97
C ASP A 112 4.41 -17.87 -2.88
N GLY A 113 3.84 -17.54 -1.71
CA GLY A 113 4.58 -17.00 -0.57
C GLY A 113 4.97 -15.52 -0.69
N LYS A 114 4.59 -14.84 -1.77
CA LYS A 114 4.81 -13.41 -2.00
C LYS A 114 3.58 -12.57 -1.64
N ASN A 115 3.79 -11.40 -1.04
CA ASN A 115 2.72 -10.47 -0.72
C ASN A 115 2.38 -9.60 -1.94
N VAL A 116 1.13 -9.71 -2.39
CA VAL A 116 0.58 -8.91 -3.48
C VAL A 116 -0.51 -8.02 -2.92
N HIS A 117 -0.35 -6.71 -3.07
CA HIS A 117 -1.28 -5.70 -2.62
C HIS A 117 -2.20 -5.29 -3.77
N PHE A 118 -3.50 -5.27 -3.50
CA PHE A 118 -4.54 -4.85 -4.43
C PHE A 118 -5.24 -3.62 -3.86
N VAL A 119 -5.30 -2.55 -4.64
CA VAL A 119 -5.98 -1.30 -4.30
C VAL A 119 -7.12 -1.10 -5.28
N ASN A 120 -8.32 -0.88 -4.72
CA ASN A 120 -9.57 -0.77 -5.47
C ASN A 120 -9.73 -1.91 -6.49
N GLU A 121 -9.78 -3.14 -5.97
CA GLU A 121 -9.81 -4.37 -6.76
C GLU A 121 -8.56 -4.57 -7.61
N THR A 122 -8.52 -4.04 -8.82
CA THR A 122 -7.40 -4.22 -9.76
C THR A 122 -6.91 -2.88 -10.35
N ASP A 123 -7.35 -1.74 -9.82
CA ASP A 123 -6.90 -0.43 -10.32
C ASP A 123 -5.39 -0.23 -10.14
N LEU A 124 -4.88 -0.68 -9.00
CA LEU A 124 -3.46 -0.64 -8.67
C LEU A 124 -3.08 -1.93 -7.96
N VAL A 125 -2.14 -2.66 -8.54
CA VAL A 125 -1.56 -3.87 -7.94
C VAL A 125 -0.09 -3.63 -7.68
N ALA A 126 0.40 -4.02 -6.52
CA ALA A 126 1.81 -3.90 -6.20
C ALA A 126 2.35 -5.19 -5.57
N CYS A 127 3.52 -5.61 -6.01
CA CYS A 127 4.26 -6.69 -5.36
C CYS A 127 5.67 -6.19 -5.12
N PHE A 128 6.06 -6.08 -3.86
CA PHE A 128 7.33 -5.50 -3.48
C PHE A 128 8.35 -6.54 -3.01
N ASP A 129 7.96 -7.81 -2.86
CA ASP A 129 8.89 -8.85 -2.45
C ASP A 129 9.98 -9.09 -3.50
N ASP A 130 11.13 -9.56 -3.04
CA ASP A 130 12.26 -9.91 -3.91
C ASP A 130 12.02 -11.23 -4.65
N SER A 131 12.67 -11.43 -5.80
CA SER A 131 12.61 -12.69 -6.59
C SER A 131 11.17 -13.17 -6.83
N ILE A 132 10.37 -12.36 -7.53
CA ILE A 132 8.98 -12.68 -7.85
C ILE A 132 8.94 -13.77 -8.93
N PRO A 133 8.31 -14.93 -8.66
CA PRO A 133 8.23 -15.99 -9.66
C PRO A 133 7.27 -15.61 -10.79
N GLU A 134 7.52 -16.16 -11.98
CA GLU A 134 6.68 -15.92 -13.16
C GLU A 134 5.21 -16.27 -12.94
N SER A 135 4.93 -17.29 -12.12
CA SER A 135 3.57 -17.68 -11.73
C SER A 135 2.81 -16.53 -11.07
N VAL A 136 3.43 -15.77 -10.17
CA VAL A 136 2.81 -14.60 -9.52
C VAL A 136 2.55 -13.50 -10.55
N VAL A 137 3.52 -13.24 -11.44
CA VAL A 137 3.38 -12.24 -12.51
C VAL A 137 2.21 -12.59 -13.44
N ARG A 138 2.08 -13.87 -13.85
CA ARG A 138 0.97 -14.34 -14.67
C ARG A 138 -0.37 -14.22 -13.94
N ASN A 139 -0.43 -14.58 -12.66
CA ASN A 139 -1.65 -14.43 -11.85
C ASN A 139 -2.09 -12.96 -11.78
N ILE A 140 -1.14 -12.03 -11.57
CA ILE A 140 -1.43 -10.60 -11.58
C ILE A 140 -1.91 -10.15 -12.96
N ALA A 141 -1.20 -10.53 -14.03
CA ALA A 141 -1.54 -10.14 -15.39
C ALA A 141 -2.91 -10.67 -15.84
N GLN A 142 -3.31 -11.88 -15.41
CA GLN A 142 -4.64 -12.44 -15.67
C GLN A 142 -5.78 -11.64 -15.02
N ARG A 143 -5.51 -10.95 -13.90
CA ARG A 143 -6.46 -10.04 -13.26
C ARG A 143 -6.59 -8.69 -13.99
N LYS A 144 -5.81 -8.47 -15.05
CA LYS A 144 -5.84 -7.28 -15.92
C LYS A 144 -5.86 -5.95 -15.15
N PRO A 145 -4.86 -5.69 -14.31
CA PRO A 145 -4.85 -4.47 -13.52
C PRO A 145 -4.63 -3.24 -14.40
N LEU A 146 -5.18 -2.09 -14.03
CA LEU A 146 -4.90 -0.85 -14.76
C LEU A 146 -3.43 -0.44 -14.62
N ARG A 147 -2.90 -0.61 -13.41
CA ARG A 147 -1.52 -0.26 -13.05
C ARG A 147 -0.89 -1.33 -12.19
N VAL A 148 0.36 -1.67 -12.46
CA VAL A 148 1.14 -2.60 -11.64
C VAL A 148 2.48 -2.00 -11.23
N VAL A 149 2.89 -2.24 -9.99
CA VAL A 149 4.19 -1.79 -9.45
C VAL A 149 5.01 -2.94 -8.88
N PHE A 150 6.29 -2.94 -9.22
CA PHE A 150 7.30 -3.87 -8.70
C PHE A 150 8.52 -3.09 -8.18
N ARG A 151 9.28 -3.67 -7.24
CA ARG A 151 10.64 -3.15 -6.94
C ARG A 151 11.59 -3.56 -8.06
N ASP A 152 12.66 -2.79 -8.29
CA ASP A 152 13.70 -3.21 -9.25
C ASP A 152 14.42 -4.48 -8.76
N SER A 153 14.64 -4.59 -7.45
CA SER A 153 15.18 -5.80 -6.79
C SER A 153 14.24 -7.01 -6.85
N SER A 154 12.97 -6.81 -7.20
CA SER A 154 12.01 -7.91 -7.35
C SER A 154 12.38 -8.88 -8.47
N PHE A 155 13.23 -8.47 -9.41
CA PHE A 155 13.67 -9.28 -10.54
C PHE A 155 15.10 -9.79 -10.32
N GLY A 156 15.31 -11.10 -10.39
CA GLY A 156 16.64 -11.71 -10.20
C GLY A 156 17.58 -11.47 -11.37
N SER A 157 17.06 -11.05 -12.54
CA SER A 157 17.87 -10.78 -13.72
C SER A 157 17.15 -9.91 -14.77
N SER A 158 17.89 -9.27 -15.68
CA SER A 158 17.32 -8.49 -16.79
C SER A 158 16.40 -9.31 -17.72
N PRO A 159 16.67 -10.60 -18.02
CA PRO A 159 15.74 -11.47 -18.74
C PRO A 159 14.39 -11.64 -18.05
N GLU A 160 14.36 -11.77 -16.72
CA GLU A 160 13.09 -11.86 -15.98
C GLU A 160 12.26 -10.59 -16.08
N LYS A 161 12.91 -9.41 -16.02
CA LYS A 161 12.25 -8.11 -16.21
C LYS A 161 11.65 -7.97 -17.62
N ILE A 162 12.36 -8.42 -18.65
CA ILE A 162 11.86 -8.46 -20.03
C ILE A 162 10.67 -9.41 -20.12
N ASN A 163 10.78 -10.61 -19.55
CA ASN A 163 9.73 -11.61 -19.54
C ASN A 163 8.43 -11.09 -18.90
N VAL A 164 8.53 -10.36 -17.79
CA VAL A 164 7.37 -9.70 -17.15
C VAL A 164 6.67 -8.76 -18.12
N SER A 165 7.42 -7.90 -18.81
CA SER A 165 6.82 -6.97 -19.78
C SER A 165 6.12 -7.70 -20.93
N GLU A 166 6.66 -8.83 -21.41
CA GLU A 166 6.05 -9.63 -22.46
C GLU A 166 4.80 -10.38 -21.98
N ILE A 167 4.80 -10.88 -20.74
CA ILE A 167 3.62 -11.51 -20.12
C ILE A 167 2.47 -10.51 -20.04
N PHE A 168 2.73 -9.28 -19.57
CA PHE A 168 1.72 -8.23 -19.52
C PHE A 168 1.25 -7.81 -20.91
N LYS A 169 2.14 -7.62 -21.90
CA LYS A 169 1.72 -7.35 -23.29
C LYS A 169 0.78 -8.42 -23.85
N THR A 170 1.00 -9.68 -23.49
CA THR A 170 0.21 -10.81 -23.99
C THR A 170 -1.15 -10.93 -23.28
N LEU A 171 -1.18 -10.77 -21.95
CA LEU A 171 -2.37 -11.05 -21.14
C LEU A 171 -3.19 -9.80 -20.79
N SER A 172 -2.53 -8.66 -20.66
CA SER A 172 -3.12 -7.37 -20.26
C SER A 172 -2.37 -6.19 -20.90
N PRO A 173 -2.54 -5.98 -22.22
CA PRO A 173 -1.78 -4.98 -22.97
C PRO A 173 -2.03 -3.54 -22.51
N ASP A 174 -3.17 -3.28 -21.88
CA ASP A 174 -3.55 -1.95 -21.38
C ASP A 174 -2.97 -1.66 -19.98
N THR A 175 -2.32 -2.63 -19.33
CA THR A 175 -1.70 -2.42 -18.01
C THR A 175 -0.47 -1.54 -18.10
N THR A 176 -0.42 -0.50 -17.28
CA THR A 176 0.79 0.32 -17.10
C THR A 176 1.69 -0.31 -16.02
N ILE A 177 2.93 -0.63 -16.38
CA ILE A 177 3.94 -1.20 -15.47
C ILE A 177 4.88 -0.09 -14.98
N LYS A 178 5.09 0.01 -13.67
CA LYS A 178 6.14 0.84 -13.05
C LYS A 178 7.07 -0.02 -12.22
N VAL A 179 8.36 0.23 -12.35
CA VAL A 179 9.38 -0.38 -11.52
C VAL A 179 10.00 0.74 -10.69
N ILE A 180 10.04 0.54 -9.37
CA ILE A 180 10.59 1.51 -8.41
C ILE A 180 11.84 0.99 -7.74
#